data_AF-R6ZBP1-F1
#
_entry.id   AF-R6ZBP1-F1
#
_cell.length_a   1.000
_cell.length_b   1.000
_cell.length_c   1.000
_cell.angle_alpha   90.00
_cell.angle_beta   90.00
_cell.angle_gamma   90.00
#
_symmetry.space_group_name_H-M   'P 1'
#
loop_
_entity.id
_entity.type
_entity.pdbx_description
1 polymer ?
#
loop_
_entity_poly.entity_id
_entity_poly.type
_entity_poly.pdbx_seq_one_letter_code
_entity_poly.pdbx_strand_id
1 'polypeptide(L)'
;MKNEIRFTLESKQRPKLAQEIGNILGTAPHYERVPSCAYDIAGYRLDKEGVLHIPDGTEKEIVEDLIRQLREHGFQDDMEITEEVPVQQDKLTIAIPKESLTDTALENLQKIIVNKHTLFQRAFRTDSTEIEITEGKINFSWFPYTTDSDEIVAYTQFISRLCDMARVASMGETFSR
;
A
#
# COMPACT_ATOMS: atom_id res chain seq x y z
N MET A 1 7.08 -17.98 2.13
CA MET A 1 7.29 -16.59 2.60
C MET A 1 8.49 -16.64 3.53
N LYS A 2 9.40 -15.66 3.50
CA LYS A 2 10.49 -15.60 4.47
C LYS A 2 9.93 -14.93 5.73
N ASN A 3 9.82 -15.65 6.84
CA ASN A 3 9.28 -15.14 8.11
C ASN A 3 10.37 -14.46 8.94
N GLU A 4 11.30 -13.76 8.29
CA GLU A 4 12.53 -13.28 8.91
C GLU A 4 12.76 -11.83 8.52
N ILE A 5 12.95 -10.96 9.50
CA ILE A 5 13.20 -9.53 9.32
C ILE A 5 14.57 -9.20 9.86
N ARG A 6 15.44 -8.64 9.03
CA ARG A 6 16.75 -8.18 9.46
C ARG A 6 16.66 -6.71 9.88
N PHE A 7 17.15 -6.38 11.07
CA PHE A 7 17.24 -5.00 11.53
C PHE A 7 18.67 -4.48 11.45
N THR A 8 18.83 -3.27 10.93
CA THR A 8 20.08 -2.52 10.97
C THR A 8 20.21 -1.90 12.36
N LEU A 9 20.92 -2.61 13.25
CA LEU A 9 21.09 -2.21 14.65
C LEU A 9 22.48 -1.64 14.91
N GLU A 10 22.53 -0.47 15.56
CA GLU A 10 23.78 0.03 16.14
C GLU A 10 24.18 -0.79 17.38
N SER A 11 25.48 -0.83 17.66
CA SER A 11 26.04 -1.50 18.83
C SER A 11 25.36 -0.98 20.11
N LYS A 12 24.66 -1.88 20.84
CA LYS A 12 23.86 -1.64 22.08
C LYS A 12 22.36 -1.32 21.91
N GLN A 13 21.82 -1.27 20.68
CA GLN A 13 20.38 -1.10 20.45
C GLN A 13 19.58 -2.41 20.55
N ARG A 14 20.22 -3.57 20.39
CA ARG A 14 19.59 -4.90 20.42
C ARG A 14 18.68 -5.18 21.64
N PRO A 15 19.09 -4.95 22.91
CA PRO A 15 18.20 -5.17 24.05
C PRO A 15 17.03 -4.16 24.07
N LYS A 16 17.22 -2.96 23.51
CA LYS A 16 16.12 -1.99 23.36
C LYS A 16 15.12 -2.49 22.33
N LEU A 17 15.59 -2.99 21.18
CA LEU A 17 14.71 -3.59 20.17
C LEU A 17 13.85 -4.71 20.78
N ALA A 18 14.47 -5.63 21.52
CA ALA A 18 13.74 -6.72 22.19
C ALA A 18 12.70 -6.20 23.19
N GLN A 19 13.03 -5.14 23.93
CA GLN A 19 12.10 -4.53 24.87
C GLN A 19 10.92 -3.84 24.17
N GLU A 20 11.18 -3.15 23.06
CA GLU A 20 10.14 -2.44 22.31
C GLU A 20 9.20 -3.41 21.59
N ILE A 21 9.73 -4.47 20.98
CA ILE A 21 8.91 -5.57 20.45
C ILE A 21 8.03 -6.14 21.58
N GLY A 22 8.59 -6.34 22.77
CA GLY A 22 7.82 -6.81 23.91
C GLY A 22 6.75 -5.83 24.40
N ASN A 23 7.03 -4.52 24.35
CA ASN A 23 6.04 -3.49 24.69
C ASN A 23 4.87 -3.48 23.68
N ILE A 24 5.17 -3.60 22.38
CA ILE A 24 4.17 -3.63 21.30
C ILE A 24 3.29 -4.89 21.41
N LEU A 25 3.91 -6.05 21.62
CA LEU A 25 3.20 -7.34 21.76
C LEU A 25 2.61 -7.55 23.16
N GLY A 26 2.78 -6.60 24.08
CA GLY A 26 2.35 -6.73 25.48
C GLY A 26 2.98 -7.89 26.24
N THR A 27 4.13 -8.41 25.77
CA THR A 27 4.80 -9.59 26.33
C THR A 27 6.25 -9.28 26.64
N ALA A 28 6.72 -9.60 27.84
CA ALA A 28 8.11 -9.32 28.23
C ALA A 28 9.11 -10.20 27.45
N PRO A 29 10.23 -9.63 26.95
CA PRO A 29 11.25 -10.39 26.25
C PRO A 29 11.98 -11.37 27.18
N HIS A 30 12.09 -12.62 26.75
CA HIS A 30 12.82 -13.69 27.43
C HIS A 30 14.18 -13.95 26.75
N TYR A 31 15.28 -13.78 27.47
CA TYR A 31 16.62 -14.01 26.92
C TYR A 31 17.03 -15.49 27.03
N GLU A 32 17.21 -16.18 25.89
CA GLU A 32 17.45 -17.63 25.78
C GLU A 32 18.85 -18.10 26.24
N ARG A 33 19.73 -17.20 26.70
CA ARG A 33 21.11 -17.50 27.14
C ARG A 33 21.90 -18.31 26.08
N VAL A 34 23.10 -18.79 26.44
CA VAL A 34 23.97 -19.55 25.53
C VAL A 34 23.40 -20.95 25.26
N PRO A 35 23.54 -21.50 24.04
CA PRO A 35 24.36 -21.01 22.93
C PRO A 35 23.67 -20.00 21.99
N SER A 36 22.35 -19.87 22.04
CA SER A 36 21.59 -19.07 21.06
C SER A 36 21.69 -17.57 21.27
N CYS A 37 21.81 -17.10 22.52
CA CYS A 37 21.83 -15.68 22.90
C CYS A 37 20.68 -14.88 22.27
N ALA A 38 19.54 -15.52 21.97
CA ALA A 38 18.38 -14.94 21.33
C ALA A 38 17.39 -14.35 22.36
N TYR A 39 16.48 -13.49 21.91
CA TYR A 39 15.32 -13.08 22.71
C TYR A 39 14.06 -13.74 22.14
N ASP A 40 13.31 -14.46 22.97
CA ASP A 40 11.96 -14.93 22.67
C ASP A 40 10.94 -13.93 23.21
N ILE A 41 9.97 -13.55 22.37
CA ILE A 41 8.98 -12.52 22.68
C ILE A 41 7.67 -12.97 22.07
N ALA A 42 6.79 -13.60 22.85
CA ALA A 42 5.51 -14.13 22.35
C ALA A 42 5.65 -15.03 21.11
N GLY A 43 6.74 -15.80 21.00
CA GLY A 43 7.05 -16.63 19.82
C GLY A 43 7.83 -15.94 18.71
N TYR A 44 8.04 -14.63 18.80
CA TYR A 44 9.00 -13.92 17.93
C TYR A 44 10.41 -14.10 18.49
N ARG A 45 11.34 -14.49 17.63
CA ARG A 45 12.70 -14.82 18.06
C ARG A 45 13.71 -13.85 17.46
N LEU A 46 14.37 -13.04 18.28
CA LEU A 46 15.40 -12.10 17.87
C LEU A 46 16.81 -12.65 18.09
N ASP A 47 17.49 -13.01 17.02
CA ASP A 47 18.83 -13.59 17.05
C ASP A 47 19.93 -12.57 17.41
N LYS A 48 21.16 -13.05 17.71
CA LYS A 48 22.34 -12.22 18.00
C LYS A 48 22.74 -11.31 16.85
N GLU A 49 22.40 -11.69 15.62
CA GLU A 49 22.67 -10.90 14.42
C GLU A 49 21.63 -9.78 14.16
N GLY A 50 20.60 -9.66 15.00
CA GLY A 50 19.53 -8.67 14.80
C GLY A 50 18.46 -9.12 13.80
N VAL A 51 18.34 -10.43 13.57
CA VAL A 51 17.30 -11.03 12.73
C VAL A 51 16.13 -11.46 13.61
N LEU A 52 14.94 -10.97 13.32
CA LEU A 52 13.69 -11.32 13.99
C LEU A 52 12.97 -12.39 13.17
N HIS A 53 12.80 -13.57 13.76
CA HIS A 53 11.99 -14.65 13.20
C HIS A 53 10.56 -14.53 13.73
N ILE A 54 9.60 -14.57 12.82
CA ILE A 54 8.17 -14.51 13.09
C ILE A 54 7.62 -15.94 13.10
N PRO A 55 6.78 -16.31 14.09
CA PRO A 55 6.19 -17.64 14.13
C PRO A 55 5.22 -17.86 12.95
N ASP A 56 5.17 -19.09 12.46
CA ASP A 56 4.22 -19.49 11.42
C ASP A 56 2.79 -19.42 11.99
N GLY A 57 1.92 -18.66 11.34
CA GLY A 57 0.56 -18.39 11.81
C GLY A 57 0.32 -16.99 12.38
N THR A 58 1.34 -16.13 12.45
CA THR A 58 1.11 -14.71 12.75
C THR A 58 0.39 -14.01 11.59
N GLU A 59 -0.67 -13.28 11.90
CA GLU A 59 -1.41 -12.47 10.93
C GLU A 59 -0.53 -11.38 10.35
N LYS A 60 -0.57 -11.21 9.02
CA LYS A 60 0.24 -10.22 8.30
C LYS A 60 0.03 -8.79 8.84
N GLU A 61 -1.21 -8.45 9.20
CA GLU A 61 -1.57 -7.15 9.77
C GLU A 61 -0.80 -6.84 11.06
N ILE A 62 -0.63 -7.84 11.93
CA ILE A 62 0.12 -7.70 13.19
C ILE A 62 1.61 -7.47 12.91
N VAL A 63 2.16 -8.17 11.90
CA VAL A 63 3.55 -8.01 11.49
C VAL A 63 3.78 -6.61 10.90
N GLU A 64 2.90 -6.14 10.04
CA GLU A 64 3.00 -4.81 9.42
C GLU A 64 2.89 -3.69 10.48
N ASP A 65 1.96 -3.82 11.42
CA ASP A 65 1.81 -2.85 12.51
C ASP A 65 3.05 -2.82 13.43
N LEU A 66 3.60 -3.99 13.78
CA LEU A 66 4.84 -4.10 14.55
C LEU A 66 6.00 -3.37 13.87
N ILE A 67 6.20 -3.58 12.58
CA ILE A 67 7.29 -2.95 11.82
C ILE A 67 7.10 -1.43 11.75
N ARG A 68 5.86 -0.97 11.53
CA ARG A 68 5.52 0.45 11.51
C ARG A 68 5.88 1.12 12.85
N GLN A 69 5.47 0.53 13.97
CA GLN A 69 5.77 1.07 15.30
C GLN A 69 7.28 1.06 15.59
N LEU A 70 8.00 0.00 15.22
CA LEU A 70 9.46 -0.06 15.38
C LEU A 70 10.17 1.03 14.56
N ARG A 71 9.68 1.33 13.36
CA ARG A 71 10.18 2.43 12.52
C ARG A 71 9.93 3.80 13.16
N GLU A 72 8.77 4.02 13.77
CA GLU A 72 8.48 5.25 14.53
C GLU A 72 9.44 5.43 15.71
N HIS A 73 9.87 4.33 16.32
CA HIS A 73 10.87 4.32 17.40
C HIS A 73 12.33 4.39 16.90
N GLY A 74 12.54 4.53 15.58
CA GLY A 74 13.85 4.76 14.97
C GLY A 74 14.64 3.49 14.66
N PHE A 75 14.02 2.30 14.71
CA PHE A 75 14.64 1.07 14.25
C PHE A 75 14.44 0.93 12.74
N GLN A 76 15.54 0.83 11.98
CA GLN A 76 15.50 0.59 10.55
C GLN A 76 15.63 -0.89 10.27
N ASP A 77 14.62 -1.49 9.64
CA ASP A 77 14.66 -2.81 9.06
C ASP A 77 15.34 -2.76 7.67
N ASP A 78 16.27 -3.69 7.43
CA ASP A 78 16.87 -3.98 6.10
C ASP A 78 15.94 -4.92 5.32
N MET A 79 14.63 -4.70 5.45
CA MET A 79 13.66 -5.61 4.89
C MET A 79 13.68 -5.42 3.38
N GLU A 80 14.38 -6.32 2.68
CA GLU A 80 14.03 -6.76 1.34
C GLU A 80 12.66 -7.47 1.44
N ILE A 81 11.61 -6.69 1.76
CA ILE A 81 10.30 -7.01 1.23
C ILE A 81 10.52 -6.89 -0.27
N THR A 82 10.75 -8.04 -0.90
CA THR A 82 10.37 -8.21 -2.30
C THR A 82 8.99 -7.59 -2.42
N GLU A 83 8.96 -6.43 -3.09
CA GLU A 83 7.77 -5.64 -3.37
C GLU A 83 6.70 -6.54 -3.97
N GLU A 84 5.90 -7.16 -3.12
CA GLU A 84 4.47 -7.18 -3.35
C GLU A 84 3.99 -5.93 -2.62
N VAL A 85 4.16 -4.82 -3.35
CA VAL A 85 3.46 -3.54 -3.27
C VAL A 85 2.42 -3.56 -2.15
N PRO A 86 2.48 -2.67 -1.13
CA PRO A 86 1.43 -2.62 -0.13
C PRO A 86 0.10 -2.52 -0.89
N VAL A 87 -0.67 -3.60 -0.83
CA VAL A 87 -2.03 -3.61 -1.31
C VAL A 87 -2.69 -2.51 -0.50
N GLN A 88 -2.97 -1.39 -1.16
CA GLN A 88 -3.78 -0.32 -0.63
C GLN A 88 -5.19 -0.90 -0.42
N GLN A 89 -5.39 -1.70 0.63
CA GLN A 89 -6.67 -2.33 0.96
C GLN A 89 -7.69 -1.28 1.46
N ASP A 90 -7.26 -0.04 1.69
CA ASP A 90 -8.13 1.09 2.03
C ASP A 90 -8.68 1.85 0.82
N LYS A 91 -8.43 1.42 -0.42
CA LYS A 91 -8.94 2.10 -1.62
C LYS A 91 -9.80 1.19 -2.48
N LEU A 92 -10.95 1.72 -2.90
CA LEU A 92 -11.81 1.10 -3.90
C LEU A 92 -11.21 1.33 -5.29
N THR A 93 -10.91 0.24 -5.99
CA THR A 93 -10.49 0.27 -7.39
C THR A 93 -11.67 0.04 -8.31
N ILE A 94 -11.97 1.03 -9.15
CA ILE A 94 -12.92 0.88 -10.26
C ILE A 94 -12.12 0.50 -11.51
N ALA A 95 -12.50 -0.57 -12.21
CA ALA A 95 -11.81 -1.01 -13.42
C ALA A 95 -12.73 -0.93 -14.64
N ILE A 96 -12.20 -0.41 -15.76
CA ILE A 96 -12.88 -0.43 -17.05
C ILE A 96 -12.07 -1.23 -18.07
N PRO A 97 -12.71 -1.87 -19.06
CA PRO A 97 -11.99 -2.54 -20.14
C PRO A 97 -11.17 -1.52 -20.93
N LYS A 98 -9.90 -1.82 -21.22
CA LYS A 98 -9.07 -0.94 -22.05
C LYS A 98 -9.70 -0.73 -23.43
N GLU A 99 -10.30 -1.78 -24.00
CA GLU A 99 -11.06 -1.73 -25.27
C GLU A 99 -12.22 -0.72 -25.27
N SER A 100 -12.67 -0.27 -24.09
CA SER A 100 -13.70 0.77 -24.00
C SER A 100 -13.16 2.16 -24.39
N LEU A 101 -11.85 2.36 -24.48
CA LEU A 101 -11.25 3.62 -24.89
C LEU A 101 -10.30 3.39 -26.06
N THR A 102 -10.39 4.24 -27.08
CA THR A 102 -9.36 4.32 -28.13
C THR A 102 -8.09 4.95 -27.55
N ASP A 103 -6.94 4.70 -28.17
CA ASP A 103 -5.65 5.26 -27.70
C ASP A 103 -5.70 6.79 -27.56
N THR A 104 -6.35 7.48 -28.52
CA THR A 104 -6.56 8.93 -28.46
C THR A 104 -7.44 9.36 -27.28
N ALA A 105 -8.51 8.60 -26.99
CA ALA A 105 -9.38 8.88 -25.86
C ALA A 105 -8.67 8.61 -24.52
N LEU A 106 -7.75 7.64 -24.48
CA LEU A 106 -6.91 7.37 -23.32
C LEU A 106 -5.93 8.52 -23.05
N GLU A 107 -5.26 9.05 -24.09
CA GLU A 107 -4.40 10.24 -23.94
C GLU A 107 -5.19 11.45 -23.45
N ASN A 108 -6.40 11.66 -23.98
CA ASN A 108 -7.28 12.74 -23.53
C ASN A 108 -7.73 12.55 -22.08
N LEU A 109 -8.03 11.32 -21.67
CA LEU A 109 -8.35 10.98 -20.29
C LEU A 109 -7.19 11.38 -19.36
N GLN A 110 -5.96 11.00 -19.69
CA GLN A 110 -4.78 11.38 -18.91
C GLN A 110 -4.61 12.90 -18.81
N LYS A 111 -4.82 13.64 -19.92
CA LYS A 111 -4.79 15.11 -19.91
C LYS A 111 -5.85 15.71 -18.98
N ILE A 112 -7.08 15.19 -19.01
CA ILE A 112 -8.16 15.65 -18.13
C ILE A 112 -7.79 15.42 -16.67
N ILE A 113 -7.23 14.24 -16.35
CA ILE A 113 -6.81 13.87 -15.00
C ILE A 113 -5.70 14.80 -14.51
N VAL A 114 -4.63 14.99 -15.29
CA VAL A 114 -3.53 15.89 -14.93
C VAL A 114 -4.02 17.32 -14.71
N ASN A 115 -4.89 17.82 -15.59
CA ASN A 115 -5.41 19.18 -15.48
C ASN A 115 -6.34 19.37 -14.26
N LYS A 116 -7.04 18.30 -13.84
CA LYS A 116 -7.98 18.33 -12.70
C LYS A 116 -7.44 17.61 -11.46
N HIS A 117 -6.16 17.27 -11.43
CA HIS A 117 -5.58 16.40 -10.39
C HIS A 117 -5.82 16.97 -8.99
N THR A 118 -5.60 18.28 -8.79
CA THR A 118 -5.79 18.94 -7.49
C THR A 118 -7.25 18.88 -7.01
N LEU A 119 -8.22 18.94 -7.93
CA LEU A 119 -9.64 18.83 -7.60
C LEU A 119 -9.97 17.41 -7.16
N PHE A 120 -9.47 16.42 -7.90
CA PHE A 120 -9.69 14.99 -7.60
C PHE A 120 -9.04 14.58 -6.28
N GLN A 121 -7.79 15.00 -6.03
CA GLN A 121 -7.11 14.77 -4.76
C GLN A 121 -7.93 15.30 -3.58
N ARG A 122 -8.48 16.52 -3.69
CA ARG A 122 -9.31 17.12 -2.64
C ARG A 122 -10.67 16.45 -2.48
N ALA A 123 -11.33 16.10 -3.59
CA ALA A 123 -12.66 15.51 -3.58
C ALA A 123 -12.65 14.08 -2.99
N PHE A 124 -11.64 13.29 -3.34
CA PHE A 124 -11.53 11.89 -2.94
C PHE A 124 -10.57 11.65 -1.76
N ARG A 125 -9.91 12.70 -1.26
CA ARG A 125 -8.90 12.63 -0.21
C ARG A 125 -7.81 11.59 -0.53
N THR A 126 -7.31 11.62 -1.77
CA THR A 126 -6.22 10.76 -2.23
C THR A 126 -4.99 11.60 -2.53
N ASP A 127 -3.81 11.05 -2.23
CA ASP A 127 -2.51 11.66 -2.53
C ASP A 127 -2.17 11.58 -4.03
N SER A 128 -2.69 10.56 -4.73
CA SER A 128 -2.40 10.32 -6.14
C SER A 128 -3.66 10.01 -6.94
N THR A 129 -3.70 10.52 -8.17
CA THR A 129 -4.79 10.31 -9.15
C THR A 129 -4.28 9.61 -10.40
N GLU A 130 -3.21 8.82 -10.24
CA GLU A 130 -2.66 8.03 -11.33
C GLU A 130 -3.60 6.89 -11.70
N ILE A 131 -3.64 6.55 -12.99
CA ILE A 131 -4.37 5.39 -13.50
C ILE A 131 -3.38 4.29 -13.81
N GLU A 132 -3.69 3.08 -13.40
CA GLU A 132 -2.88 1.91 -13.73
C GLU A 132 -3.47 1.23 -14.95
N ILE A 133 -2.67 1.08 -16.00
CA ILE A 133 -3.08 0.42 -17.25
C ILE A 133 -2.40 -0.94 -17.27
N THR A 134 -3.22 -1.99 -17.19
CA THR A 134 -2.79 -3.38 -17.33
C THR A 134 -3.16 -3.91 -18.72
N GLU A 135 -2.79 -5.16 -19.03
CA GLU A 135 -2.92 -5.74 -20.38
C GLU A 135 -4.35 -5.64 -20.98
N GLY A 136 -5.40 -5.64 -20.13
CA GLY A 136 -6.79 -5.54 -20.59
C GLY A 136 -7.66 -4.49 -19.87
N LYS A 137 -7.16 -3.82 -18.83
CA LYS A 137 -7.98 -2.96 -17.97
C LYS A 137 -7.28 -1.67 -17.59
N ILE A 138 -8.08 -0.64 -17.37
CA ILE A 138 -7.66 0.63 -16.79
C ILE A 138 -8.25 0.68 -15.37
N ASN A 139 -7.38 0.76 -14.38
CA ASN A 139 -7.71 0.73 -12.97
C ASN A 139 -7.63 2.15 -12.36
N PHE A 140 -8.69 2.52 -11.64
CA PHE A 140 -8.83 3.80 -10.95
C PHE A 140 -8.85 3.57 -9.43
N SER A 141 -7.69 3.69 -8.78
CA SER A 141 -7.52 3.46 -7.34
C SER A 141 -7.53 4.78 -6.56
N TRP A 142 -8.56 5.61 -6.78
CA TRP A 142 -8.65 6.97 -6.25
C TRP A 142 -9.58 7.10 -5.06
N PHE A 143 -10.52 6.17 -4.93
CA PHE A 143 -11.64 6.29 -4.01
C PHE A 143 -11.32 5.61 -2.69
N PRO A 144 -11.79 6.14 -1.54
CA PRO A 144 -11.74 5.42 -0.29
C PRO A 144 -12.54 4.12 -0.42
N TYR A 145 -12.09 3.06 0.27
CA TYR A 145 -12.87 1.85 0.38
C TYR A 145 -14.21 2.15 1.07
N THR A 146 -15.28 1.64 0.49
CA THR A 146 -16.63 1.76 1.06
C THR A 146 -17.42 0.49 0.75
N THR A 147 -18.35 0.16 1.64
CA THR A 147 -19.35 -0.89 1.44
C THR A 147 -20.73 -0.30 1.17
N ASP A 148 -20.86 1.03 1.19
CA ASP A 148 -22.09 1.72 0.86
C ASP A 148 -22.37 1.61 -0.65
N SER A 149 -23.55 1.09 -0.97
CA SER A 149 -23.92 0.83 -2.36
C SER A 149 -24.16 2.11 -3.16
N ASP A 150 -24.64 3.19 -2.52
CA ASP A 150 -24.87 4.47 -3.20
C ASP A 150 -23.54 5.14 -3.56
N GLU A 151 -22.57 5.12 -2.65
CA GLU A 151 -21.21 5.61 -2.90
C GLU A 151 -20.52 4.82 -4.03
N ILE A 152 -20.59 3.49 -4.03
CA ILE A 152 -20.03 2.64 -5.09
C ILE A 152 -20.64 2.99 -6.45
N VAL A 153 -21.97 3.20 -6.49
CA VAL A 153 -22.67 3.59 -7.72
C VAL A 153 -22.22 4.97 -8.17
N ALA A 154 -22.09 5.94 -7.25
CA ALA A 154 -21.65 7.29 -7.56
C ALA A 154 -20.22 7.31 -8.14
N TYR A 155 -19.28 6.57 -7.54
CA TYR A 155 -17.90 6.45 -8.04
C TYR A 155 -17.85 5.78 -9.42
N THR A 156 -18.62 4.71 -9.62
CA THR A 156 -18.74 4.02 -10.91
C THR A 156 -19.30 4.95 -12.00
N GLN A 157 -20.34 5.73 -11.66
CA GLN A 157 -20.93 6.71 -12.56
C GLN A 157 -19.95 7.84 -12.88
N PHE A 158 -19.20 8.32 -11.90
CA PHE A 158 -18.17 9.34 -12.10
C PHE A 158 -17.11 8.88 -13.10
N ILE A 159 -16.54 7.68 -12.93
CA ILE A 159 -15.56 7.12 -13.86
C ILE A 159 -16.16 6.95 -15.27
N SER A 160 -17.39 6.46 -15.35
CA SER A 160 -18.09 6.30 -16.64
C SER A 160 -18.25 7.64 -17.37
N ARG A 161 -18.63 8.71 -16.66
CA ARG A 161 -18.75 10.07 -17.22
C ARG A 161 -17.39 10.68 -17.57
N LEU A 162 -16.37 10.42 -16.78
CA LEU A 162 -15.01 10.86 -17.05
C LEU A 162 -14.47 10.26 -18.36
N CYS A 163 -14.70 8.96 -18.54
CA CYS A 163 -14.41 8.22 -19.76
C CYS A 163 -15.19 8.77 -20.98
N ASP A 164 -16.49 9.07 -20.81
CA ASP A 164 -17.32 9.68 -21.85
C ASP A 164 -16.78 11.06 -22.29
N MET A 165 -16.40 11.91 -21.33
CA MET A 165 -15.76 13.21 -21.64
C MET A 165 -14.45 13.05 -22.42
N ALA A 166 -13.65 12.04 -22.07
CA ALA A 166 -12.40 11.77 -22.78
C ALA A 166 -12.61 11.31 -24.23
N ARG A 167 -13.70 10.57 -24.50
CA ARG A 167 -14.14 10.20 -25.85
C ARG A 167 -14.60 11.42 -26.64
N VAL A 168 -15.44 12.28 -26.04
CA VAL A 168 -16.01 13.47 -26.72
C VAL A 168 -14.94 14.55 -26.95
N ALA A 169 -13.93 14.66 -26.11
CA ALA A 169 -12.79 15.55 -26.32
C ALA A 169 -12.05 15.27 -27.64
N SER A 170 -12.14 14.04 -28.17
CA SER A 170 -11.60 13.68 -29.50
C SER A 170 -12.44 14.20 -30.68
N MET A 171 -13.66 14.70 -30.42
CA MET A 171 -14.59 15.24 -31.43
C MET A 171 -14.59 16.78 -31.48
N GLY A 172 -13.60 17.43 -30.86
CA GLY A 172 -13.42 18.89 -30.91
C GLY A 172 -12.67 19.41 -32.15
N GLU A 173 -12.13 18.55 -33.02
CA GLU A 173 -11.31 18.97 -34.17
C GLU A 173 -11.87 18.58 -35.55
N THR A 174 -13.14 18.22 -35.66
CA THR A 174 -13.80 18.03 -36.97
C THR A 174 -15.21 18.61 -37.02
N PHE A 175 -15.32 19.93 -36.94
CA PHE A 175 -16.34 20.63 -37.70
C PHE A 175 -15.78 21.95 -38.24
N SER A 176 -15.08 21.85 -39.37
CA SER A 176 -14.85 23.00 -40.25
C SER A 176 -16.19 23.50 -40.80
N ARG A 177 -16.46 24.80 -40.71
CA ARG A 177 -16.67 25.66 -41.90
C ARG A 177 -16.78 27.14 -41.53
#